data_AF-A0A2G0W816-F1
#
_entry.id   AF-A0A2G0W816-F1
#
_cell.length_a   1.000
_cell.length_b   1.000
_cell.length_c   1.000
_cell.angle_alpha   90.00
_cell.angle_beta   90.00
_cell.angle_gamma   90.00
#
_symmetry.space_group_name_H-M   'P 1'
#
loop_
_entity.id
_entity.type
_entity.pdbx_description
1 polymer ?
#
loop_
_entity_poly.entity_id
_entity_poly.type
_entity_poly.pdbx_seq_one_letter_code
_entity_poly.pdbx_strand_id
1 'polypeptide(L)'
;MSCLLTTLEAGTITAHQLELFEWGIMNRRKYIIVPAPLLESLTARTTPHADGSLFAILELQELLARPTELSLTADLRFILSRPSFGCQSTAQVLRRMGHTIAERAEDEQAATIHWLLNHYLRDPHNWRNNSLAEFNAAAAMLNNADGYL
;
A
#
# COMPACT_ATOMS: atom_id res chain seq x y z
N MET A 1 -10.45 -23.07 2.24
CA MET A 1 -10.43 -22.58 3.64
C MET A 1 -10.03 -23.71 4.58
N SER A 2 -8.79 -24.19 4.52
CA SER A 2 -8.30 -25.17 5.48
C SER A 2 -6.78 -25.13 5.53
N CYS A 3 -6.24 -25.41 6.71
CA CYS A 3 -4.83 -25.54 7.05
C CYS A 3 -4.08 -24.24 7.39
N LEU A 4 -4.29 -23.74 8.62
CA LEU A 4 -3.23 -23.26 9.54
C LEU A 4 -3.89 -22.73 10.82
N LEU A 5 -4.42 -23.65 11.63
CA LEU A 5 -4.84 -23.38 13.00
C LEU A 5 -4.37 -24.47 13.97
N THR A 6 -3.33 -25.21 13.60
CA THR A 6 -2.85 -26.36 14.38
C THR A 6 -1.36 -26.24 14.65
N THR A 7 -1.04 -25.32 15.57
CA THR A 7 -0.06 -25.51 16.67
C THR A 7 -0.07 -24.23 17.50
N LEU A 8 -1.10 -24.09 18.34
CA LEU A 8 -1.03 -23.28 19.55
C LEU A 8 -0.36 -24.17 20.61
N GLU A 9 0.97 -24.18 20.63
CA GLU A 9 1.71 -24.66 21.80
C GLU A 9 2.33 -23.47 22.53
N ALA A 10 2.25 -23.54 23.85
CA ALA A 10 2.50 -22.50 24.83
C ALA A 10 3.91 -21.87 24.72
N GLY A 11 4.00 -20.75 24.00
CA GLY A 11 5.14 -19.84 24.04
C GLY A 11 4.65 -18.40 24.06
N THR A 12 5.07 -17.62 25.05
CA THR A 12 4.76 -16.19 25.18
C THR A 12 5.18 -15.48 23.89
N ILE A 13 4.20 -15.00 23.11
CA ILE A 13 4.47 -14.22 21.91
C ILE A 13 5.18 -12.93 22.35
N THR A 14 6.42 -12.74 21.91
CA THR A 14 7.17 -11.51 22.20
C THR A 14 6.58 -10.34 21.39
N ALA A 15 6.68 -9.11 21.92
CA ALA A 15 6.19 -7.91 21.23
C ALA A 15 6.74 -7.81 19.78
N HIS A 16 7.99 -8.22 19.58
CA HIS A 16 8.65 -8.29 18.27
C HIS A 16 8.00 -9.32 17.32
N GLN A 17 7.50 -10.45 17.83
CA GLN A 17 6.77 -11.44 17.00
C GLN A 17 5.36 -10.97 16.63
N LEU A 18 4.71 -10.21 17.52
CA LEU A 18 3.45 -9.51 17.20
C LEU A 18 3.67 -8.44 16.13
N GLU A 19 4.72 -7.61 16.26
CA GLU A 19 5.06 -6.60 15.25
C GLU A 19 5.41 -7.22 13.89
N LEU A 20 6.17 -8.31 13.84
CA LEU A 20 6.47 -9.02 12.59
C LEU A 20 5.23 -9.67 11.96
N PHE A 21 4.30 -10.17 12.78
CA PHE A 21 3.04 -10.73 12.31
C PHE A 21 2.10 -9.64 11.79
N GLU A 22 1.99 -8.52 12.52
CA GLU A 22 1.26 -7.33 12.07
C GLU A 22 1.87 -6.74 10.80
N TRP A 23 3.21 -6.69 10.70
CA TRP A 23 3.91 -6.27 9.49
C TRP A 23 3.61 -7.21 8.33
N GLY A 24 3.67 -8.54 8.54
CA GLY A 24 3.31 -9.55 7.54
C GLY A 24 1.83 -9.53 7.11
N ILE A 25 0.93 -9.03 7.96
CA ILE A 25 -0.48 -8.78 7.65
C ILE A 25 -0.65 -7.43 6.92
N MET A 26 0.03 -6.38 7.37
CA MET A 26 0.00 -5.04 6.77
C MET A 26 0.60 -5.04 5.37
N ASN A 27 1.62 -5.85 5.12
CA ASN A 27 2.30 -5.97 3.82
C ASN A 27 1.54 -6.84 2.79
N ARG A 28 0.39 -7.40 3.19
CA ARG A 28 -0.56 -8.11 2.30
C ARG A 28 -1.87 -7.35 2.06
N ARG A 29 -1.95 -6.08 2.47
CA ARG A 29 -3.10 -5.25 2.10
C ARG A 29 -2.97 -4.88 0.63
N LYS A 30 -3.73 -5.57 -0.22
CA LYS A 30 -3.99 -5.11 -1.59
C LYS A 30 -4.80 -3.82 -1.47
N TYR A 31 -4.17 -2.69 -1.73
CA TYR A 31 -4.87 -1.41 -1.82
C TYR A 31 -5.61 -1.39 -3.15
N ILE A 32 -6.94 -1.35 -3.07
CA ILE A 32 -7.80 -1.16 -4.24
C ILE A 32 -8.20 0.31 -4.21
N ILE A 33 -7.93 1.03 -5.29
CA ILE A 33 -8.47 2.37 -5.48
C ILE A 33 -9.97 2.19 -5.65
N VAL A 34 -10.74 2.63 -4.65
CA VAL A 34 -12.19 2.58 -4.69
C VAL A 34 -12.70 3.94 -5.19
N PRO A 35 -13.59 3.98 -6.20
CA PRO A 35 -14.24 5.23 -6.60
C PRO A 35 -14.96 5.89 -5.41
N ALA A 36 -14.75 7.19 -5.22
CA ALA A 36 -15.39 7.94 -4.12
C ALA A 36 -16.93 7.76 -4.06
N PRO A 37 -17.66 7.76 -5.19
CA PRO A 37 -19.11 7.52 -5.15
C PRO A 37 -19.48 6.13 -4.62
N LEU A 38 -18.62 5.14 -4.81
CA LEU A 38 -18.81 3.79 -4.29
C LEU A 38 -18.63 3.76 -2.77
N LEU A 39 -17.63 4.47 -2.25
CA LEU A 39 -17.43 4.59 -0.80
C LEU A 39 -18.63 5.29 -0.12
N GLU A 40 -19.12 6.38 -0.71
CA GLU A 40 -20.33 7.09 -0.25
C GLU A 40 -21.55 6.17 -0.26
N SER A 41 -21.75 5.44 -1.36
CA SER A 41 -22.87 4.50 -1.51
C SER A 41 -22.81 3.32 -0.52
N LEU A 42 -21.62 2.76 -0.27
CA LEU A 42 -21.45 1.70 0.72
C LEU A 42 -21.71 2.20 2.14
N THR A 43 -21.26 3.41 2.45
CA THR A 43 -21.48 4.04 3.75
C THR A 43 -22.98 4.27 4.00
N ALA A 44 -23.73 4.71 2.98
CA ALA A 44 -25.17 4.94 3.06
C ALA A 44 -26.02 3.67 3.22
N ARG A 45 -25.51 2.49 2.81
CA ARG A 45 -26.23 1.20 2.85
C ARG A 45 -26.02 0.38 4.14
N THR A 46 -25.44 0.97 5.19
CA THR A 46 -25.29 0.28 6.49
C THR A 46 -26.62 0.00 7.22
N THR A 47 -27.76 0.38 6.66
CA THR A 47 -29.09 -0.01 7.14
C THR A 47 -29.57 -1.30 6.45
N PRO A 48 -30.09 -2.29 7.21
CA PRO A 48 -30.50 -3.56 6.64
C PRO A 48 -31.83 -3.39 5.89
N HIS A 49 -31.78 -3.28 4.56
CA HIS A 49 -32.98 -3.39 3.73
C HIS A 49 -32.92 -4.65 2.87
N ALA A 50 -33.91 -5.53 3.07
CA ALA A 50 -33.96 -6.89 2.53
C ALA A 50 -34.37 -6.99 1.05
N ASP A 51 -34.87 -5.92 0.43
CA ASP A 51 -35.43 -6.00 -0.93
C ASP A 51 -34.74 -4.99 -1.85
N GLY A 52 -33.87 -5.48 -2.75
CA GLY A 52 -33.19 -4.64 -3.75
C GLY A 52 -31.80 -5.10 -4.21
N SER A 53 -31.45 -6.37 -4.01
CA SER A 53 -30.09 -6.88 -4.28
C SER A 53 -29.61 -6.65 -5.73
N LEU A 54 -30.47 -6.83 -6.74
CA LEU A 54 -30.06 -6.67 -8.14
C LEU A 54 -29.79 -5.21 -8.53
N PHE A 55 -30.63 -4.27 -8.07
CA PHE A 55 -30.45 -2.84 -8.34
C PHE A 55 -29.17 -2.31 -7.69
N ALA A 56 -28.89 -2.74 -6.45
CA ALA A 56 -27.65 -2.43 -5.77
C ALA A 56 -26.41 -2.97 -6.52
N ILE A 57 -26.49 -4.19 -7.08
CA ILE A 57 -25.40 -4.76 -7.88
C ILE A 57 -25.17 -3.95 -9.16
N LEU A 58 -26.23 -3.58 -9.88
CA LEU A 58 -26.12 -2.79 -11.11
C LEU A 58 -25.54 -1.40 -10.84
N GLU A 59 -25.94 -0.76 -9.75
CA GLU A 59 -25.41 0.54 -9.34
C GLU A 59 -23.93 0.45 -8.95
N LEU A 60 -23.53 -0.59 -8.20
CA LEU A 60 -22.13 -0.84 -7.89
C LEU A 60 -21.29 -1.09 -9.15
N GLN A 61 -21.82 -1.84 -10.12
CA GLN A 61 -21.14 -2.07 -11.40
C GLN A 61 -20.91 -0.77 -12.17
N GLU A 62 -21.92 0.10 -12.25
CA GLU A 62 -21.80 1.41 -12.90
C GLU A 62 -20.78 2.30 -12.19
N LEU A 63 -20.76 2.29 -10.85
CA LEU A 63 -19.79 3.07 -10.07
C LEU A 63 -18.36 2.55 -10.24
N LEU A 64 -18.17 1.23 -10.34
CA LEU A 64 -16.86 0.62 -10.62
C LEU A 64 -16.42 0.79 -12.08
N ALA A 65 -17.36 0.95 -13.01
CA ALA A 65 -17.07 1.17 -14.43
C ALA A 65 -16.48 2.56 -14.70
N ARG A 66 -16.71 3.52 -13.79
CA ARG A 66 -16.17 4.88 -13.90
C ARG A 66 -14.75 4.92 -13.35
N PRO A 67 -13.76 5.41 -14.13
CA PRO A 67 -12.42 5.63 -13.62
C PRO A 67 -12.46 6.60 -12.43
N THR A 68 -11.79 6.23 -11.33
CA THR A 68 -11.58 7.15 -10.22
C THR A 68 -10.62 8.25 -10.67
N GLU A 69 -11.12 9.49 -10.73
CA GLU A 69 -10.28 10.63 -11.05
C GLU A 69 -9.41 11.02 -9.85
N LEU A 70 -8.10 11.11 -10.08
CA LEU A 70 -7.16 11.65 -9.10
C LEU A 70 -6.94 13.14 -9.41
N SER A 71 -7.64 14.00 -8.67
CA SER A 71 -7.44 15.45 -8.75
C SER A 71 -5.96 15.79 -8.60
N LEU A 72 -5.40 16.57 -9.54
CA LEU A 72 -3.99 16.92 -9.51
C LEU A 72 -3.69 17.93 -8.39
N THR A 73 -3.59 17.44 -7.16
CA THR A 73 -3.25 18.21 -5.95
C THR A 73 -1.78 18.61 -5.94
N ALA A 74 -1.36 19.47 -5.00
CA ALA A 74 0.07 19.79 -4.83
C ALA A 74 0.91 18.53 -4.56
N ASP A 75 0.36 17.60 -3.78
CA ASP A 75 1.02 16.33 -3.45
C ASP A 75 1.12 15.40 -4.65
N LEU A 76 0.05 15.25 -5.42
CA LEU A 76 0.10 14.44 -6.64
C LEU A 76 1.02 15.09 -7.69
N ARG A 77 1.06 16.42 -7.83
CA ARG A 77 2.07 17.08 -8.67
C ARG A 77 3.47 16.74 -8.20
N PHE A 78 3.74 16.80 -6.91
CA PHE A 78 5.04 16.46 -6.34
C PHE A 78 5.44 15.00 -6.63
N ILE A 79 4.52 14.04 -6.45
CA ILE A 79 4.76 12.61 -6.68
C ILE A 79 4.97 12.33 -8.17
N LEU A 80 4.09 12.85 -9.03
CA LEU A 80 4.11 12.54 -10.46
C LEU A 80 5.22 13.28 -11.23
N SER A 81 5.73 14.38 -10.68
CA SER A 81 6.81 15.18 -11.31
C SER A 81 8.21 14.79 -10.84
N ARG A 82 8.39 13.64 -10.18
CA ARG A 82 9.69 13.20 -9.67
C ARG A 82 10.69 13.03 -10.83
N PRO A 83 11.86 13.68 -10.81
CA PRO A 83 12.86 13.49 -11.85
C PRO A 83 13.52 12.11 -11.73
N SER A 84 13.86 11.49 -12.87
CA SER A 84 14.45 10.15 -12.92
C SER A 84 15.79 10.05 -12.16
N PHE A 85 16.65 11.07 -12.26
CA PHE A 85 17.95 11.10 -11.56
C PHE A 85 17.85 11.10 -10.04
N GLY A 86 16.68 11.44 -9.47
CA GLY A 86 16.44 11.48 -8.02
C GLY A 86 15.76 10.23 -7.45
N CYS A 87 15.68 9.15 -8.24
CA CYS A 87 14.92 7.95 -7.88
C CYS A 87 15.77 6.71 -7.57
N GLN A 88 17.08 6.75 -7.85
CA GLN A 88 17.99 5.62 -7.67
C GLN A 88 18.03 5.11 -6.21
N SER A 89 18.15 6.00 -5.22
CA SER A 89 18.22 5.62 -3.81
C SER A 89 16.94 4.93 -3.34
N THR A 90 15.78 5.42 -3.76
CA THR A 90 14.50 4.78 -3.48
C THR A 90 14.41 3.42 -4.18
N ALA A 91 14.79 3.31 -5.45
CA ALA A 91 14.79 2.04 -6.16
C ALA A 91 15.73 1.00 -5.52
N GLN A 92 16.90 1.42 -5.03
CA GLN A 92 17.81 0.54 -4.29
C GLN A 92 17.16 0.00 -3.01
N VAL A 93 16.54 0.87 -2.19
CA VAL A 93 15.82 0.41 -0.99
C VAL A 93 14.66 -0.52 -1.36
N LEU A 94 13.87 -0.21 -2.39
CA LEU A 94 12.80 -1.08 -2.87
C LEU A 94 13.33 -2.45 -3.32
N ARG A 95 14.43 -2.53 -4.06
CA ARG A 95 15.05 -3.81 -4.44
C ARG A 95 15.43 -4.64 -3.22
N ARG A 96 15.99 -3.98 -2.21
CA ARG A 96 16.37 -4.62 -0.95
C ARG A 96 15.18 -5.08 -0.11
N MET A 97 14.02 -4.44 -0.27
CA MET A 97 12.73 -4.92 0.28
C MET A 97 12.12 -6.08 -0.54
N GLY A 98 12.78 -6.55 -1.60
CA GLY A 98 12.35 -7.69 -2.41
C GLY A 98 11.68 -7.34 -3.74
N HIS A 99 11.62 -6.06 -4.13
CA HIS A 99 11.07 -5.67 -5.44
C HIS A 99 12.05 -5.97 -6.57
N THR A 100 11.56 -6.46 -7.70
CA THR A 100 12.37 -6.60 -8.93
C THR A 100 12.25 -5.33 -9.76
N ILE A 101 13.33 -4.55 -9.86
CA ILE A 101 13.38 -3.28 -10.59
C ILE A 101 14.66 -3.25 -11.41
N ALA A 102 14.59 -2.98 -12.71
CA ALA A 102 15.78 -2.88 -13.56
C ALA A 102 16.61 -1.64 -13.22
N GLU A 103 17.93 -1.67 -13.43
CA GLU A 103 18.86 -0.54 -13.22
C GLU A 103 18.82 0.46 -14.40
N ARG A 104 17.62 0.84 -14.80
CA ARG A 104 17.37 1.84 -15.84
C ARG A 104 16.58 2.97 -15.20
N ALA A 105 16.98 4.21 -15.47
CA ALA A 105 16.46 5.39 -14.79
C ALA A 105 14.93 5.52 -14.88
N GLU A 106 14.32 5.16 -16.01
CA GLU A 106 12.85 5.18 -16.15
C GLU A 106 12.16 4.12 -15.29
N ASP A 107 12.75 2.92 -15.14
CA ASP A 107 12.19 1.86 -14.31
C ASP A 107 12.28 2.21 -12.82
N GLU A 108 13.40 2.83 -12.41
CA GLU A 108 13.59 3.33 -11.05
C GLU A 108 12.63 4.48 -10.71
N GLN A 109 12.40 5.38 -11.66
CA GLN A 109 11.42 6.45 -11.55
C GLN A 109 10.00 5.88 -11.41
N ALA A 110 9.61 4.96 -12.29
CA ALA A 110 8.30 4.34 -12.27
C ALA A 110 8.03 3.63 -10.93
N ALA A 111 9.01 2.86 -10.43
CA ALA A 111 8.90 2.19 -9.14
C ALA A 111 8.76 3.19 -7.97
N THR A 112 9.54 4.28 -8.00
CA THR A 112 9.49 5.33 -6.98
C THR A 112 8.14 6.05 -6.98
N ILE A 113 7.65 6.47 -8.15
CA ILE A 113 6.34 7.13 -8.29
C ILE A 113 5.23 6.19 -7.82
N HIS A 114 5.25 4.94 -8.27
CA HIS A 114 4.26 3.94 -7.87
C HIS A 114 4.23 3.72 -6.35
N TRP A 115 5.41 3.60 -5.71
CA TRP A 115 5.50 3.41 -4.27
C TRP A 115 4.99 4.63 -3.48
N LEU A 116 5.39 5.84 -3.85
CA LEU A 116 4.89 7.07 -3.21
C LEU A 116 3.38 7.26 -3.42
N LEU A 117 2.89 6.95 -4.61
CA LEU A 117 1.47 7.03 -4.93
C LEU A 117 0.65 6.06 -4.06
N ASN A 118 1.14 4.84 -3.82
CA ASN A 118 0.45 3.90 -2.93
C ASN A 118 0.37 4.42 -1.48
N HIS A 119 1.43 5.06 -0.98
CA HIS A 119 1.38 5.73 0.33
C HIS A 119 0.36 6.87 0.35
N TYR A 120 0.34 7.70 -0.69
CA TYR A 120 -0.62 8.80 -0.83
C TYR A 120 -2.06 8.30 -0.85
N LEU A 121 -2.36 7.27 -1.64
CA LEU A 121 -3.70 6.71 -1.76
C LEU A 121 -4.17 6.05 -0.44
N ARG A 122 -3.24 5.54 0.37
CA ARG A 122 -3.55 4.95 1.68
C ARG A 122 -3.86 5.99 2.74
N ASP A 123 -3.07 7.04 2.84
CA ASP A 123 -3.24 8.13 3.81
C ASP A 123 -2.72 9.45 3.23
N PRO A 124 -3.57 10.23 2.54
CA PRO A 124 -3.17 11.47 1.89
C PRO A 124 -2.62 12.53 2.85
N HIS A 125 -2.90 12.43 4.16
CA HIS A 125 -2.44 13.40 5.14
C HIS A 125 -1.05 13.05 5.70
N ASN A 126 -0.73 11.76 5.85
CA ASN A 126 0.53 11.33 6.47
C ASN A 126 1.49 10.59 5.53
N TRP A 127 1.18 10.45 4.24
CA TRP A 127 1.96 9.66 3.29
C TRP A 127 3.46 9.96 3.28
N ARG A 128 3.87 11.23 3.47
CA ARG A 128 5.29 11.62 3.53
C ARG A 128 5.99 10.99 4.74
N ASN A 129 5.36 11.07 5.90
CA ASN A 129 5.90 10.49 7.13
C ASN A 129 5.91 8.96 7.03
N ASN A 130 4.82 8.38 6.51
CA ASN A 130 4.69 6.93 6.36
C ASN A 130 5.74 6.35 5.41
N SER A 131 5.90 6.96 4.23
CA SER A 131 6.92 6.55 3.24
C SER A 131 8.34 6.74 3.78
N LEU A 132 8.64 7.88 4.42
CA LEU A 132 9.95 8.12 5.00
C LEU A 132 10.28 7.14 6.13
N ALA A 133 9.31 6.83 7.01
CA ALA A 133 9.49 5.86 8.07
C ALA A 133 9.77 4.45 7.52
N GLU A 134 9.00 4.01 6.52
CA GLU A 134 9.22 2.72 5.86
C GLU A 134 10.60 2.67 5.16
N PHE A 135 10.97 3.73 4.45
CA PHE A 135 12.29 3.85 3.82
C PHE A 135 13.42 3.75 4.84
N ASN A 136 13.34 4.51 5.93
CA ASN A 136 14.37 4.53 6.97
C ASN A 136 14.46 3.19 7.71
N ALA A 137 13.32 2.55 7.98
CA ALA A 137 13.28 1.23 8.60
C ALA A 137 13.96 0.19 7.70
N ALA A 138 13.63 0.17 6.41
CA ALA A 138 14.27 -0.70 5.43
C ALA A 138 15.77 -0.42 5.34
N ALA A 139 16.17 0.85 5.20
CA ALA A 139 17.58 1.25 5.15
C ALA A 139 18.36 0.84 6.42
N ALA A 140 17.77 0.97 7.60
CA ALA A 140 18.40 0.60 8.86
C ALA A 140 18.54 -0.93 9.04
N MET A 141 17.51 -1.70 8.68
CA MET A 141 17.60 -3.17 8.66
C MET A 141 18.73 -3.65 7.75
N LEU A 142 19.01 -2.93 6.67
CA LEU A 142 20.06 -3.25 5.71
C LEU A 142 21.45 -2.97 6.24
N ASN A 143 21.67 -1.82 6.89
CA ASN A 143 22.97 -1.50 7.52
C ASN A 143 23.37 -2.51 8.61
N ASN A 144 22.38 -3.09 9.30
CA ASN A 144 22.64 -4.11 10.33
C ASN A 144 22.93 -5.50 9.74
N ALA A 145 22.46 -5.81 8.53
CA ALA A 145 22.68 -7.10 7.87
C ALA A 145 24.06 -7.17 7.19
N ASP A 146 24.56 -6.06 6.64
CA ASP A 146 25.89 -5.97 6.02
C ASP A 146 27.03 -6.00 7.07
N GLY A 147 26.72 -5.86 8.37
CA GLY A 147 27.69 -5.92 9.48
C GLY A 147 28.05 -7.32 9.99
N TYR A 148 27.56 -8.38 9.35
CA TYR A 148 27.83 -9.79 9.70
C TYR A 148 28.68 -10.54 8.65
N LEU A 149 29.31 -9.82 7.71
CA LEU A 149 30.27 -10.37 6.76
C LEU A 149 31.69 -9.87 7.05
#